data_AF-A0AA85JG56-F1
#
_entry.id   AF-A0AA85JG56-F1
#
_cell.length_a   1.000
_cell.length_b   1.000
_cell.length_c   1.000
_cell.angle_alpha   90.00
_cell.angle_beta   90.00
_cell.angle_gamma   90.00
#
_symmetry.space_group_name_H-M   'P 1'
#
loop_
_entity.id
_entity.type
_entity.pdbx_description
1 polymer ?
#
loop_
_entity_poly.entity_id
_entity_poly.type
_entity_poly.pdbx_seq_one_letter_code
_entity_poly.pdbx_strand_id
1 'polypeptide(L)'
;MQIQVSCPINIALLKYWGKSDNLNIYPLTPSISLTLNQSQVGTITTVSISSELKKAHFKLNGKAKKFPSRLLDVLIIAQLRARLSGKTIVSPFVSLESNNNFPTAAGLASSASGTAAFAFALGKLYGLDGDFTDFSRRGSGSSCRSLSGGCVYWSTDRTDYNSHSCVQQLFPASHWPELKLLICITNDQCKPIGSTSAMQNCIETSDLFRNSRLQSSKHHEMKIIDALKSRDFSALAEATMRESNQLHAVCLDTWPPCVYLNHISQCLMEFVHQINKHFMKTVVAYTFDAGPNAFLLVEVNNIPIILSYLIECFGCTPPPPSPPLPSTTTPPVAEASSDSVKSNQSEKQLKVTGISYTPSSDPLDAELLKKLPKAPGGILYVISTEIGNGPEVISFVLEDA
;
A
#
# COMPACT_ATOMS: atom_id res chain seq x y z
N MET A 1 28.50 8.46 8.15
CA MET A 1 27.98 7.58 7.06
C MET A 1 26.51 7.90 6.81
N GLN A 2 26.07 7.90 5.55
CA GLN A 2 24.68 8.17 5.16
C GLN A 2 24.25 7.30 3.98
N ILE A 3 23.07 6.68 4.06
CA ILE A 3 22.45 5.93 2.98
C ILE A 3 21.05 6.49 2.67
N GLN A 4 20.71 6.53 1.39
CA GLN A 4 19.37 6.83 0.92
C GLN A 4 18.84 5.66 0.11
N VAL A 5 17.61 5.23 0.41
CA VAL A 5 16.96 4.09 -0.23
C VAL A 5 15.54 4.45 -0.67
N SER A 6 15.08 3.84 -1.76
CA SER A 6 13.67 3.76 -2.12
C SER A 6 13.09 2.44 -1.63
N CYS A 7 11.84 2.46 -1.19
CA CYS A 7 11.12 1.26 -0.81
C CYS A 7 9.67 1.26 -1.31
N PRO A 8 9.16 0.14 -1.85
CA PRO A 8 7.80 0.04 -2.35
C PRO A 8 6.78 -0.13 -1.23
N ILE A 9 5.56 0.35 -1.48
CA ILE A 9 4.39 -0.17 -0.76
C ILE A 9 4.00 -1.54 -1.33
N ASN A 10 3.29 -2.33 -0.54
CA ASN A 10 2.64 -3.55 -1.00
C ASN A 10 1.15 -3.50 -0.68
N ILE A 11 0.32 -4.12 -1.54
CA ILE A 11 -1.11 -4.27 -1.33
C ILE A 11 -1.46 -5.75 -1.14
N ALA A 12 -2.15 -6.07 -0.05
CA ALA A 12 -2.50 -7.44 0.27
C ALA A 12 -3.71 -7.92 -0.54
N LEU A 13 -3.56 -9.04 -1.25
CA LEU A 13 -4.65 -9.79 -1.87
C LEU A 13 -5.25 -10.78 -0.86
N LEU A 14 -4.38 -11.49 -0.13
CA LEU A 14 -4.71 -12.25 1.08
C LEU A 14 -4.34 -11.43 2.31
N LYS A 15 -5.31 -11.09 3.16
CA LYS A 15 -5.13 -10.04 4.17
C LYS A 15 -4.49 -10.57 5.44
N TYR A 16 -3.45 -9.88 5.88
CA TYR A 16 -2.90 -10.03 7.22
C TYR A 16 -3.80 -9.31 8.23
N TRP A 17 -4.47 -10.08 9.11
CA TRP A 17 -5.24 -9.53 10.22
C TRP A 17 -5.14 -10.45 11.44
N GLY A 18 -4.59 -9.91 12.54
CA GLY A 18 -4.41 -10.63 13.78
C GLY A 18 -3.01 -11.21 13.97
N LYS A 19 -2.49 -11.09 15.19
CA LYS A 19 -1.15 -11.54 15.60
C LYS A 19 -1.24 -12.74 16.51
N SER A 20 -0.41 -13.73 16.24
CA SER A 20 -0.19 -14.89 17.11
C SER A 20 0.98 -14.65 18.09
N ASP A 21 1.80 -13.62 17.84
CA ASP A 21 2.84 -13.12 18.74
C ASP A 21 2.94 -11.60 18.58
N ASN A 22 2.62 -10.85 19.64
CA ASN A 22 2.63 -9.39 19.64
C ASN A 22 4.04 -8.78 19.73
N LEU A 23 5.00 -9.52 20.29
CA LEU A 23 6.37 -9.06 20.45
C LEU A 23 7.13 -9.19 19.13
N ASN A 24 7.11 -10.39 18.53
CA ASN A 24 7.81 -10.69 17.27
C ASN A 24 6.97 -10.41 16.01
N ILE A 25 5.69 -10.05 16.19
CA ILE A 25 4.73 -9.73 15.13
C ILE A 25 4.55 -10.90 14.15
N TYR A 26 4.33 -12.12 14.68
CA TYR A 26 3.91 -13.25 13.84
C TYR A 26 2.40 -13.22 13.60
N PRO A 27 1.92 -13.61 12.40
CA PRO A 27 0.52 -13.48 12.05
C PRO A 27 -0.28 -14.71 12.48
N LEU A 28 -1.60 -14.56 12.63
CA LEU A 28 -2.52 -15.70 12.82
C LEU A 28 -2.94 -16.33 11.50
N THR A 29 -2.93 -15.55 10.42
CA THR A 29 -3.27 -15.99 9.06
C THR A 29 -2.14 -15.67 8.11
N PRO A 30 -1.92 -16.49 7.07
CA PRO A 30 -0.98 -16.14 6.01
C PRO A 30 -1.47 -14.91 5.25
N SER A 31 -0.58 -14.31 4.47
CA SER A 31 -0.91 -13.17 3.61
C SER A 31 -0.10 -13.18 2.33
N ILE A 32 -0.69 -12.63 1.26
CA ILE A 32 -0.11 -12.54 -0.09
C ILE A 32 -0.31 -11.11 -0.55
N SER A 33 0.74 -10.46 -1.04
CA SER A 33 0.66 -9.09 -1.54
C SER A 33 1.34 -8.90 -2.88
N LEU A 34 0.92 -7.86 -3.59
CA LEU A 34 1.63 -7.31 -4.75
C LEU A 34 2.47 -6.12 -4.30
N THR A 35 3.77 -6.15 -4.60
CA THR A 35 4.67 -5.02 -4.42
C THR A 35 4.46 -4.03 -5.57
N LEU A 36 4.27 -2.75 -5.26
CA LEU A 36 3.94 -1.73 -6.27
C LEU A 36 5.18 -0.96 -6.74
N ASN A 37 5.13 -0.47 -7.98
CA ASN A 37 6.25 0.22 -8.60
C ASN A 37 6.53 1.58 -7.90
N GLN A 38 7.77 1.69 -7.39
CA GLN A 38 8.25 2.79 -6.57
C GLN A 38 8.35 4.11 -7.32
N SER A 39 8.46 4.06 -8.65
CA SER A 39 8.46 5.26 -9.49
C SER A 39 7.13 6.00 -9.45
N GLN A 40 6.01 5.31 -9.19
CA GLN A 40 4.69 5.94 -9.00
C GLN A 40 4.30 6.06 -7.52
N VAL A 41 4.59 5.04 -6.70
CA VAL A 41 4.16 5.03 -5.30
C VAL A 41 5.17 4.32 -4.40
N GLY A 42 5.78 5.08 -3.50
CA GLY A 42 6.85 4.57 -2.64
C GLY A 42 7.33 5.54 -1.57
N THR A 43 8.27 5.05 -0.78
CA THR A 43 8.92 5.80 0.30
C THR A 43 10.39 5.99 -0.04
N ILE A 44 10.89 7.21 0.13
CA ILE A 44 12.32 7.49 0.13
C ILE A 44 12.75 7.72 1.58
N THR A 45 13.78 7.01 2.01
CA THR A 45 14.30 7.08 3.37
C THR A 45 15.79 7.33 3.34
N THR A 46 16.23 8.35 4.07
CA THR A 46 17.64 8.64 4.35
C THR A 46 17.93 8.26 5.80
N VAL A 47 18.97 7.44 5.99
CA VAL A 47 19.49 7.06 7.31
C VAL A 47 20.93 7.54 7.40
N SER A 48 21.26 8.31 8.42
CA SER A 48 22.64 8.69 8.72
C SER A 48 23.03 8.33 10.15
N ILE A 49 24.31 7.96 10.28
CA ILE A 49 24.97 7.68 11.55
C ILE A 49 26.29 8.46 11.62
N SER A 50 26.54 9.05 12.78
CA SER A 50 27.76 9.79 13.09
C SER A 50 28.05 9.64 14.60
N SER A 51 29.33 9.60 14.95
CA SER A 51 29.81 9.60 16.34
C SER A 51 29.40 10.87 17.10
N GLU A 52 29.06 11.94 16.39
CA GLU A 52 28.63 13.22 16.97
C GLU A 52 27.14 13.24 17.36
N LEU A 53 26.34 12.26 16.90
CA LEU A 53 24.92 12.18 17.25
C LEU A 53 24.78 11.91 18.75
N LYS A 54 24.06 12.80 19.45
CA LYS A 54 23.78 12.67 20.90
C LYS A 54 22.43 12.02 21.22
N LYS A 55 21.55 11.90 20.23
CA LYS A 55 20.23 11.27 20.33
C LYS A 55 19.73 10.83 18.96
N ALA A 56 18.74 9.93 18.93
CA ALA A 56 18.08 9.55 17.70
C ALA A 56 17.13 10.65 17.21
N HIS A 57 17.13 10.91 15.91
CA HIS A 57 16.26 11.89 15.26
C HIS A 57 15.32 11.18 14.28
N PHE A 58 14.06 11.61 14.24
CA PHE A 58 13.08 11.09 13.28
C PHE A 58 12.27 12.22 12.65
N LYS A 59 12.22 12.22 11.32
CA LYS A 59 11.45 13.17 10.51
C LYS A 59 10.65 12.40 9.48
N LEU A 60 9.35 12.71 9.38
CA LEU A 60 8.44 12.10 8.41
C LEU A 60 7.73 13.21 7.62
N ASN A 61 7.91 13.23 6.30
CA ASN A 61 7.37 14.24 5.38
C ASN A 61 7.67 15.66 5.87
N GLY A 62 8.95 15.98 6.07
CA GLY A 62 9.32 17.33 6.52
C GLY A 62 9.15 17.60 8.03
N LYS A 63 8.36 16.79 8.76
CA LYS A 63 7.97 17.10 10.15
C LYS A 63 8.71 16.22 11.15
N ALA A 64 9.36 16.86 12.13
CA ALA A 64 10.00 16.16 13.25
C ALA A 64 8.96 15.41 14.09
N LYS A 65 9.27 14.18 14.48
CA LYS A 65 8.40 13.32 15.29
C LYS A 65 9.21 12.60 16.36
N LYS A 66 8.51 12.14 17.41
CA LYS A 66 9.10 11.20 18.38
C LYS A 66 9.49 9.91 17.66
N PHE A 67 10.68 9.40 17.95
CA PHE A 67 11.13 8.13 17.41
C PHE A 67 10.19 7.00 17.88
N PRO A 68 9.51 6.29 16.97
CA PRO A 68 8.56 5.23 17.36
C PRO A 68 9.28 4.07 18.05
N SER A 69 8.69 3.53 19.12
CA SER A 69 9.26 2.38 19.85
C SER A 69 9.52 1.18 18.93
N ARG A 70 8.61 0.92 18.00
CA ARG A 70 8.75 -0.15 17.00
C ARG A 70 9.92 0.06 16.05
N LEU A 71 10.26 1.30 15.68
CA LEU A 71 11.47 1.56 14.90
C LEU A 71 12.74 1.43 15.76
N LEU A 72 12.67 1.70 17.06
CA LEU A 72 13.80 1.41 17.96
C LEU A 72 14.09 -0.10 18.01
N ASP A 73 13.06 -0.96 18.02
CA ASP A 73 13.26 -2.41 17.97
C ASP A 73 14.02 -2.83 16.70
N VAL A 74 13.65 -2.26 15.53
CA VAL A 74 14.36 -2.49 14.25
C VAL A 74 15.83 -2.10 14.37
N LEU A 75 16.11 -0.92 14.92
CA LEU A 75 17.47 -0.41 15.10
C LEU A 75 18.30 -1.29 16.04
N ILE A 76 17.75 -1.64 17.20
CA ILE A 76 18.43 -2.46 18.21
C ILE A 76 18.83 -3.80 17.61
N ILE A 77 17.92 -4.47 16.90
CA ILE A 77 18.20 -5.79 16.33
C ILE A 77 19.23 -5.71 15.21
N ALA A 78 19.14 -4.70 14.33
CA ALA A 78 20.15 -4.48 13.31
C ALA A 78 21.55 -4.26 13.92
N GLN A 79 21.65 -3.44 14.98
CA GLN A 79 22.90 -3.22 15.68
C GLN A 79 23.42 -4.47 16.42
N LEU A 80 22.53 -5.29 16.98
CA LEU A 80 22.92 -6.56 17.62
C LEU A 80 23.46 -7.54 16.58
N ARG A 81 22.78 -7.71 15.43
CA ARG A 81 23.27 -8.55 14.31
C ARG A 81 24.61 -8.07 13.80
N ALA A 82 24.80 -6.76 13.65
CA ALA A 82 26.07 -6.17 13.24
C ALA A 82 27.19 -6.53 14.23
N ARG A 83 26.98 -6.33 15.53
CA ARG A 83 27.96 -6.68 16.58
C ARG A 83 28.30 -8.17 16.59
N LEU A 84 27.29 -9.03 16.48
CA LEU A 84 27.48 -10.49 16.39
C LEU A 84 28.28 -10.90 15.15
N SER A 85 28.19 -10.12 14.06
CA SER A 85 28.95 -10.31 12.83
C SER A 85 30.31 -9.60 12.85
N GLY A 86 30.77 -9.14 14.01
CA GLY A 86 32.05 -8.45 14.18
C GLY A 86 32.12 -7.03 13.61
N LYS A 87 30.98 -6.42 13.25
CA LYS A 87 30.93 -5.05 12.71
C LYS A 87 30.88 -4.03 13.86
N THR A 88 31.66 -2.96 13.73
CA THR A 88 31.68 -1.85 14.70
C THR A 88 30.48 -0.93 14.51
N ILE A 89 29.77 -0.64 15.60
CA ILE A 89 28.70 0.36 15.61
C ILE A 89 29.29 1.71 16.01
N VAL A 90 29.45 2.61 15.04
CA VAL A 90 30.05 3.94 15.26
C VAL A 90 29.19 4.87 16.13
N SER A 91 27.88 4.61 16.22
CA SER A 91 26.98 5.34 17.10
C SER A 91 25.74 4.51 17.44
N PRO A 92 25.25 4.53 18.70
CA PRO A 92 23.98 3.92 19.05
C PRO A 92 22.78 4.69 18.46
N PHE A 93 22.98 5.94 18.05
CA PHE A 93 21.94 6.83 17.54
C PHE A 93 21.93 6.91 16.01
N VAL A 94 20.75 7.18 15.47
CA VAL A 94 20.54 7.37 14.03
C VAL A 94 19.72 8.62 13.78
N SER A 95 19.97 9.29 12.66
CA SER A 95 19.05 10.26 12.08
C SER A 95 18.29 9.59 10.95
N LEU A 96 16.96 9.56 11.07
CA LEU A 96 16.05 8.94 10.12
C LEU A 96 15.13 10.01 9.52
N GLU A 97 15.26 10.27 8.23
CA GLU A 97 14.34 11.11 7.47
C GLU A 97 13.64 10.26 6.41
N SER A 98 12.30 10.28 6.42
CA SER A 98 11.50 9.50 5.49
C SER A 98 10.44 10.39 4.84
N ASN A 99 10.28 10.26 3.52
CA ASN A 99 9.30 10.98 2.73
C ASN A 99 8.49 10.01 1.86
N ASN A 100 7.18 10.14 1.87
CA ASN A 100 6.28 9.38 1.01
C ASN A 100 5.79 10.28 -0.13
N ASN A 101 5.73 9.77 -1.35
CA ASN A 101 5.10 10.48 -2.48
C ASN A 101 3.56 10.27 -2.53
N PHE A 102 2.98 9.75 -1.44
CA PHE A 102 1.57 9.44 -1.31
C PHE A 102 1.02 9.84 0.09
N PRO A 103 -0.31 9.99 0.26
CA PRO A 103 -0.91 10.43 1.52
C PRO A 103 -0.64 9.44 2.64
N THR A 104 0.17 9.87 3.60
CA THR A 104 0.67 9.00 4.67
C THR A 104 -0.42 8.56 5.65
N ALA A 105 -1.48 9.36 5.79
CA ALA A 105 -2.56 9.17 6.74
C ALA A 105 -3.72 8.29 6.21
N ALA A 106 -3.76 8.05 4.90
CA ALA A 106 -4.91 7.56 4.16
C ALA A 106 -5.00 6.03 4.00
N GLY A 107 -4.26 5.25 4.79
CA GLY A 107 -4.32 3.78 4.74
C GLY A 107 -3.52 3.11 3.62
N LEU A 108 -2.63 3.83 2.91
CA LEU A 108 -1.75 3.30 1.85
C LEU A 108 -0.50 2.56 2.37
N ALA A 109 -0.64 1.78 3.45
CA ALA A 109 0.46 1.00 4.02
C ALA A 109 1.77 1.79 4.29
N SER A 110 1.69 3.09 4.62
CA SER A 110 2.86 3.97 4.83
C SER A 110 3.84 3.45 5.90
N SER A 111 3.33 2.76 6.92
CA SER A 111 4.16 2.10 7.92
C SER A 111 4.90 0.88 7.36
N ALA A 112 4.33 0.18 6.38
CA ALA A 112 4.97 -0.99 5.78
C ALA A 112 6.21 -0.58 4.96
N SER A 113 6.04 0.35 4.02
CA SER A 113 7.15 0.84 3.19
C SER A 113 8.19 1.60 4.02
N GLY A 114 7.79 2.45 4.96
CA GLY A 114 8.73 3.19 5.81
C GLY A 114 9.56 2.30 6.73
N THR A 115 8.95 1.28 7.35
CA THR A 115 9.70 0.31 8.16
C THR A 115 10.60 -0.57 7.31
N ALA A 116 10.14 -1.02 6.14
CA ALA A 116 10.94 -1.82 5.22
C ALA A 116 12.15 -1.02 4.70
N ALA A 117 11.95 0.26 4.33
CA ALA A 117 13.00 1.17 3.93
C ALA A 117 14.06 1.32 5.03
N PHE A 118 13.62 1.52 6.28
CA PHE A 118 14.53 1.65 7.41
C PHE A 118 15.32 0.35 7.67
N ALA A 119 14.65 -0.80 7.65
CA ALA A 119 15.30 -2.09 7.84
C ALA A 119 16.33 -2.39 6.73
N PHE A 120 15.96 -2.15 5.48
CA PHE A 120 16.83 -2.31 4.32
C PHE A 120 18.04 -1.37 4.38
N ALA A 121 17.82 -0.09 4.70
CA ALA A 121 18.88 0.89 4.89
C ALA A 121 19.87 0.48 5.98
N LEU A 122 19.39 0.04 7.15
CA LEU A 122 20.26 -0.45 8.23
C LEU A 122 21.03 -1.71 7.83
N GLY A 123 20.38 -2.66 7.14
CA GLY A 123 21.03 -3.86 6.63
C GLY A 123 22.21 -3.54 5.70
N LYS A 124 22.01 -2.61 4.76
CA LYS A 124 23.07 -2.14 3.87
C LYS A 124 24.13 -1.33 4.59
N LEU A 125 23.73 -0.40 5.45
CA LEU A 125 24.63 0.50 6.16
C LEU A 125 25.55 -0.23 7.15
N TYR A 126 25.05 -1.27 7.83
CA TYR A 126 25.86 -2.11 8.72
C TYR A 126 26.53 -3.31 8.01
N GLY A 127 26.32 -3.46 6.70
CA GLY A 127 26.86 -4.58 5.93
C GLY A 127 26.42 -5.94 6.49
N LEU A 128 25.13 -6.08 6.80
CA LEU A 128 24.55 -7.31 7.30
C LEU A 128 24.31 -8.29 6.15
N ASP A 129 24.77 -9.53 6.33
CA ASP A 129 24.44 -10.64 5.44
C ASP A 129 23.04 -11.20 5.76
N GLY A 130 22.42 -11.81 4.73
CA GLY A 130 21.14 -12.51 4.85
C GLY A 130 19.90 -11.61 4.70
N ASP A 131 18.76 -12.16 5.11
CA ASP A 131 17.46 -11.51 4.99
C ASP A 131 17.20 -10.51 6.14
N PHE A 132 16.43 -9.45 5.85
CA PHE A 132 16.03 -8.38 6.76
C PHE A 132 14.55 -8.47 7.18
N THR A 133 13.82 -9.49 6.73
CA THR A 133 12.39 -9.66 7.01
C THR A 133 12.07 -9.77 8.49
N ASP A 134 12.91 -10.42 9.27
CA ASP A 134 12.75 -10.65 10.71
C ASP A 134 12.67 -9.34 11.50
N PHE A 135 13.65 -8.44 11.34
CA PHE A 135 13.68 -7.18 12.07
C PHE A 135 12.82 -6.11 11.40
N SER A 136 12.59 -6.17 10.09
CA SER A 136 11.56 -5.35 9.43
C SER A 136 10.17 -5.65 10.02
N ARG A 137 9.78 -6.93 10.08
CA ARG A 137 8.49 -7.39 10.62
C ARG A 137 8.21 -6.86 12.01
N ARG A 138 9.24 -6.79 12.86
CA ARG A 138 9.11 -6.28 14.25
C ARG A 138 8.80 -4.79 14.33
N GLY A 139 9.17 -4.01 13.32
CA GLY A 139 8.71 -2.63 13.20
C GLY A 139 7.25 -2.54 12.73
N SER A 140 6.89 -3.35 11.73
CA SER A 140 5.53 -3.45 11.19
C SER A 140 5.33 -4.78 10.47
N GLY A 141 4.29 -5.54 10.81
CA GLY A 141 4.14 -6.91 10.29
C GLY A 141 4.16 -6.97 8.75
N SER A 142 3.43 -6.10 8.08
CA SER A 142 3.36 -6.05 6.62
C SER A 142 4.61 -5.49 5.92
N SER A 143 5.58 -4.92 6.65
CA SER A 143 6.81 -4.38 6.03
C SER A 143 7.74 -5.47 5.55
N CYS A 144 7.67 -6.68 6.12
CA CYS A 144 8.50 -7.80 5.66
C CYS A 144 8.23 -8.14 4.18
N ARG A 145 6.98 -8.00 3.71
CA ARG A 145 6.63 -8.24 2.31
C ARG A 145 7.13 -7.15 1.35
N SER A 146 7.36 -5.92 1.84
CA SER A 146 7.94 -4.83 1.03
C SER A 146 9.44 -4.96 0.79
N LEU A 147 10.11 -5.96 1.38
CA LEU A 147 11.54 -6.22 1.12
C LEU A 147 11.79 -7.02 -0.15
N SER A 148 10.74 -7.51 -0.82
CA SER A 148 10.81 -8.27 -2.07
C SER A 148 9.88 -7.68 -3.13
N GLY A 149 10.24 -7.84 -4.40
CA GLY A 149 9.43 -7.39 -5.53
C GLY A 149 8.36 -8.41 -5.95
N GLY A 150 7.49 -8.04 -6.87
CA GLY A 150 6.54 -8.96 -7.47
C GLY A 150 5.39 -9.36 -6.54
N CYS A 151 5.10 -10.66 -6.50
CA CYS A 151 4.14 -11.24 -5.57
C CYS A 151 4.86 -11.87 -4.39
N VAL A 152 4.49 -11.48 -3.18
CA VAL A 152 5.17 -11.86 -1.94
C VAL A 152 4.21 -12.51 -0.97
N TYR A 153 4.57 -13.69 -0.50
CA TYR A 153 3.85 -14.49 0.50
C TYR A 153 4.50 -14.35 1.86
N TRP A 154 3.68 -14.26 2.91
CA TRP A 154 4.09 -14.33 4.31
C TRP A 154 3.26 -15.40 5.01
N SER A 155 3.92 -16.50 5.36
CA SER A 155 3.34 -17.67 6.03
C SER A 155 3.16 -17.46 7.54
N THR A 156 2.40 -18.37 8.15
CA THR A 156 2.28 -18.50 9.60
C THR A 156 3.37 -19.41 10.21
N ASP A 157 4.20 -20.04 9.39
CA ASP A 157 5.14 -21.07 9.83
C ASP A 157 6.28 -20.46 10.63
N ARG A 158 6.56 -21.11 11.78
CA ARG A 158 7.57 -20.71 12.76
C ARG A 158 8.65 -21.79 12.94
N THR A 159 8.64 -22.80 12.08
CA THR A 159 9.29 -24.09 12.31
C THR A 159 10.81 -24.04 12.26
N ASP A 160 11.41 -22.92 11.88
CA ASP A 160 12.85 -22.76 11.99
C ASP A 160 13.25 -21.31 12.29
N TYR A 161 13.69 -21.05 13.52
CA TYR A 161 14.26 -19.76 13.91
C TYR A 161 15.56 -19.44 13.14
N ASN A 162 16.20 -20.46 12.55
CA ASN A 162 17.41 -20.32 11.75
C ASN A 162 17.14 -20.31 10.22
N SER A 163 15.94 -20.67 9.75
CA SER A 163 15.60 -20.54 8.34
C SER A 163 14.87 -19.22 8.07
N HIS A 164 15.42 -18.46 7.13
CA HIS A 164 14.89 -17.19 6.62
C HIS A 164 13.55 -17.32 5.83
N SER A 165 12.73 -18.35 6.07
CA SER A 165 11.78 -18.85 5.06
C SER A 165 10.31 -18.47 5.24
N CYS A 166 9.93 -17.69 6.25
CA CYS A 166 8.51 -17.35 6.46
C CYS A 166 7.96 -16.32 5.45
N VAL A 167 8.82 -15.58 4.75
CA VAL A 167 8.45 -14.61 3.71
C VAL A 167 9.13 -15.02 2.40
N GLN A 168 8.38 -15.14 1.32
CA GLN A 168 8.86 -15.68 0.05
C GLN A 168 8.32 -14.88 -1.11
N GLN A 169 9.19 -14.58 -2.08
CA GLN A 169 8.75 -14.12 -3.39
C GLN A 169 8.16 -15.31 -4.15
N LEU A 170 6.86 -15.28 -4.42
CA LEU A 170 6.18 -16.30 -5.22
C LEU A 170 6.45 -16.10 -6.71
N PHE A 171 6.37 -14.85 -7.17
CA PHE A 171 6.53 -14.48 -8.58
C PHE A 171 7.26 -13.14 -8.70
N PRO A 172 8.14 -12.96 -9.70
CA PRO A 172 8.80 -11.68 -9.95
C PRO A 172 7.83 -10.62 -10.49
N ALA A 173 8.24 -9.35 -10.50
CA ALA A 173 7.44 -8.24 -11.02
C ALA A 173 7.05 -8.43 -12.51
N SER A 174 7.91 -9.07 -13.29
CA SER A 174 7.70 -9.39 -14.70
C SER A 174 6.73 -10.55 -14.95
N HIS A 175 6.21 -11.19 -13.90
CA HIS A 175 5.35 -12.38 -14.05
C HIS A 175 4.02 -12.07 -14.73
N TRP A 176 3.39 -10.92 -14.46
CA TRP A 176 2.10 -10.58 -15.03
C TRP A 176 2.05 -9.09 -15.40
N PRO A 177 2.73 -8.69 -16.49
CA PRO A 177 2.91 -7.28 -16.85
C PRO A 177 1.60 -6.59 -17.25
N GLU A 178 0.59 -7.35 -17.70
CA GLU A 178 -0.74 -6.86 -18.03
C GLU A 178 -1.55 -6.46 -16.79
N LEU A 179 -1.26 -7.01 -15.61
CA LEU A 179 -1.95 -6.66 -14.37
C LEU A 179 -1.48 -5.30 -13.86
N LYS A 180 -2.41 -4.37 -13.68
CA LYS A 180 -2.16 -3.00 -13.23
C LYS A 180 -3.05 -2.66 -12.04
N LEU A 181 -2.73 -1.54 -11.38
CA LEU A 181 -3.50 -1.05 -10.25
C LEU A 181 -3.87 0.42 -10.42
N LEU A 182 -5.14 0.74 -10.17
CA LEU A 182 -5.64 2.10 -9.99
C LEU A 182 -5.99 2.29 -8.52
N ILE A 183 -5.25 3.17 -7.83
CA ILE A 183 -5.48 3.47 -6.43
C ILE A 183 -6.38 4.71 -6.34
N CYS A 184 -7.64 4.52 -5.99
CA CYS A 184 -8.60 5.59 -5.80
C CYS A 184 -8.44 6.20 -4.40
N ILE A 185 -7.92 7.43 -4.33
CA ILE A 185 -7.78 8.17 -3.08
C ILE A 185 -9.10 8.86 -2.78
N THR A 186 -9.85 8.33 -1.82
CA THR A 186 -11.18 8.81 -1.44
C THR A 186 -11.16 9.66 -0.17
N ASN A 187 -10.10 9.53 0.62
CA ASN A 187 -9.89 10.29 1.85
C ASN A 187 -8.38 10.44 2.06
N ASP A 188 -7.93 11.63 2.44
CA ASP A 188 -6.54 11.91 2.80
C ASP A 188 -6.31 12.10 4.31
N GLN A 189 -7.39 12.03 5.10
CA GLN A 189 -7.37 12.21 6.55
C GLN A 189 -6.90 10.95 7.29
N CYS A 190 -6.50 11.14 8.55
CA CYS A 190 -6.08 10.06 9.44
C CYS A 190 -7.18 9.01 9.62
N LYS A 191 -6.79 7.73 9.54
CA LYS A 191 -7.67 6.63 9.92
C LYS A 191 -8.22 6.80 11.35
N PRO A 192 -9.50 6.50 11.59
CA PRO A 192 -10.12 6.67 12.89
C PRO A 192 -9.52 5.72 13.94
N ILE A 193 -9.16 4.49 13.54
CA ILE A 193 -8.61 3.45 14.43
C ILE A 193 -7.33 2.85 13.83
N GLY A 194 -6.29 2.77 14.65
CA GLY A 194 -5.04 2.10 14.30
C GLY A 194 -5.24 0.60 14.01
N SER A 195 -4.59 0.08 12.96
CA SER A 195 -4.71 -1.34 12.61
C SER A 195 -4.19 -2.26 13.70
N THR A 196 -3.16 -1.85 14.46
CA THR A 196 -2.62 -2.63 15.58
C THR A 196 -3.62 -2.86 16.70
N SER A 197 -4.37 -1.84 17.12
CA SER A 197 -5.40 -1.99 18.15
C SER A 197 -6.63 -2.70 17.58
N ALA A 198 -7.04 -2.34 16.35
CA ALA A 198 -8.17 -2.96 15.68
C ALA A 198 -8.02 -4.48 15.52
N MET A 199 -6.84 -4.94 15.07
CA MET A 199 -6.61 -6.38 14.91
C MET A 199 -6.57 -7.14 16.23
N GLN A 200 -6.08 -6.50 17.31
CA GLN A 200 -6.05 -7.12 18.64
C GLN A 200 -7.47 -7.25 19.21
N ASN A 201 -8.25 -6.17 19.15
CA ASN A 201 -9.65 -6.18 19.56
C ASN A 201 -10.46 -7.20 18.74
N CYS A 202 -10.20 -7.32 17.44
CA CYS A 202 -10.86 -8.29 16.56
C CYS A 202 -10.62 -9.72 17.03
N ILE A 203 -9.38 -10.11 17.36
CA ILE A 203 -9.08 -11.43 17.95
C ILE A 203 -9.86 -11.63 19.25
N GLU A 204 -9.91 -10.59 20.09
CA GLU A 204 -10.49 -10.64 21.42
C GLU A 204 -12.02 -10.63 21.44
N THR A 205 -12.69 -10.20 20.36
CA THR A 205 -14.14 -9.96 20.41
C THR A 205 -14.95 -10.48 19.22
N SER A 206 -14.34 -10.69 18.04
CA SER A 206 -15.06 -11.17 16.85
C SER A 206 -15.18 -12.69 16.86
N ASP A 207 -16.42 -13.18 16.89
CA ASP A 207 -16.72 -14.60 16.77
C ASP A 207 -16.47 -15.09 15.33
N LEU A 208 -16.74 -14.26 14.32
CA LEU A 208 -16.44 -14.59 12.92
C LEU A 208 -14.93 -14.77 12.69
N PHE A 209 -14.10 -13.97 13.36
CA PHE A 209 -12.65 -14.13 13.29
C PHE A 209 -12.21 -15.48 13.85
N ARG A 210 -12.62 -15.80 15.09
CA ARG A 210 -12.19 -17.03 15.79
C ARG A 210 -12.71 -18.30 15.11
N ASN A 211 -13.95 -18.27 14.63
CA ASN A 211 -14.64 -19.49 14.16
C ASN A 211 -14.54 -19.72 12.66
N SER A 212 -14.20 -18.70 11.85
CA SER A 212 -14.26 -18.84 10.38
C SER A 212 -13.04 -18.28 9.65
N ARG A 213 -12.48 -17.14 10.09
CA ARG A 213 -11.41 -16.47 9.34
C ARG A 213 -10.15 -17.32 9.18
N LEU A 214 -9.75 -18.03 10.24
CA LEU A 214 -8.55 -18.88 10.20
C LEU A 214 -8.67 -19.96 9.11
N GLN A 215 -9.84 -20.58 8.98
CA GLN A 215 -10.09 -21.61 7.97
C GLN A 215 -10.25 -21.03 6.56
N SER A 216 -11.03 -19.96 6.40
CA SER A 216 -11.26 -19.35 5.09
C SER A 216 -9.98 -18.76 4.49
N SER A 217 -9.09 -18.22 5.32
CA SER A 217 -7.80 -17.67 4.85
C SER A 217 -6.94 -18.72 4.13
N LYS A 218 -6.90 -19.96 4.62
CA LYS A 218 -6.19 -21.09 3.98
C LYS A 218 -6.80 -21.47 2.62
N HIS A 219 -8.13 -21.40 2.51
CA HIS A 219 -8.82 -21.65 1.23
C HIS A 219 -8.55 -20.55 0.21
N HIS A 220 -8.61 -19.30 0.65
CA HIS A 220 -8.32 -18.15 -0.21
C HIS A 220 -6.85 -18.10 -0.62
N GLU A 221 -5.93 -18.51 0.26
CA GLU A 221 -4.51 -18.68 -0.05
C GLU A 221 -4.30 -19.56 -1.28
N MET A 222 -4.83 -20.80 -1.26
CA MET A 222 -4.71 -21.71 -2.40
C MET A 222 -5.28 -21.10 -3.68
N LYS A 223 -6.49 -20.53 -3.61
CA LYS A 223 -7.15 -19.89 -4.76
C LYS A 223 -6.35 -18.74 -5.36
N ILE A 224 -5.80 -17.87 -4.51
CA ILE A 224 -5.02 -16.71 -4.95
C ILE A 224 -3.71 -17.17 -5.58
N ILE A 225 -3.01 -18.15 -4.99
CA ILE A 225 -1.78 -18.71 -5.55
C ILE A 225 -2.05 -19.34 -6.92
N ASP A 226 -3.10 -20.16 -7.03
CA ASP A 226 -3.46 -20.81 -8.29
C ASP A 226 -3.82 -19.79 -9.38
N ALA A 227 -4.61 -18.77 -9.05
CA ALA A 227 -4.98 -17.71 -9.98
C ALA A 227 -3.78 -16.86 -10.44
N LEU A 228 -2.84 -16.56 -9.54
CA LEU A 228 -1.59 -15.88 -9.90
C LEU A 228 -0.71 -16.76 -10.79
N LYS A 229 -0.64 -18.06 -10.52
CA LYS A 229 0.14 -19.02 -11.29
C LYS A 229 -0.38 -19.17 -12.72
N SER A 230 -1.70 -19.28 -12.89
CA SER A 230 -2.36 -19.41 -14.19
C SER A 230 -2.62 -18.09 -14.92
N ARG A 231 -2.38 -16.95 -14.27
CA ARG A 231 -2.78 -15.62 -14.72
C ARG A 231 -4.28 -15.52 -15.04
N ASP A 232 -5.09 -16.17 -14.22
CA ASP A 232 -6.54 -16.11 -14.33
C ASP A 232 -7.08 -14.88 -13.58
N PHE A 233 -7.31 -13.80 -14.32
CA PHE A 233 -7.79 -12.54 -13.74
C PHE A 233 -9.15 -12.69 -13.08
N SER A 234 -10.06 -13.48 -13.65
CA SER A 234 -11.40 -13.69 -13.08
C SER A 234 -11.34 -14.40 -11.73
N ALA A 235 -10.54 -15.47 -11.63
CA ALA A 235 -10.34 -16.18 -10.37
C ALA A 235 -9.62 -15.30 -9.33
N LEU A 236 -8.60 -14.55 -9.74
CA LEU A 236 -7.86 -13.64 -8.85
C LEU A 236 -8.79 -12.54 -8.30
N ALA A 237 -9.58 -11.93 -9.19
CA ALA A 237 -10.50 -10.86 -8.87
C ALA A 237 -11.56 -11.29 -7.87
N GLU A 238 -12.19 -12.45 -8.09
CA GLU A 238 -13.19 -12.98 -7.15
C GLU A 238 -12.58 -13.25 -5.78
N ALA A 239 -11.43 -13.95 -5.72
CA ALA A 239 -10.78 -14.28 -4.46
C ALA A 239 -10.35 -13.00 -3.70
N THR A 240 -9.79 -12.03 -4.41
CA THR A 240 -9.34 -10.74 -3.85
C THR A 240 -10.51 -9.93 -3.29
N MET A 241 -11.62 -9.81 -4.02
CA MET A 241 -12.82 -9.07 -3.56
C MET A 241 -13.46 -9.75 -2.35
N ARG A 242 -13.59 -11.09 -2.38
CA ARG A 242 -14.14 -11.86 -1.25
C ARG A 242 -13.30 -11.72 0.02
N GLU A 243 -11.99 -11.78 -0.12
CA GLU A 243 -11.06 -11.65 1.00
C GLU A 243 -11.06 -10.22 1.58
N SER A 244 -11.14 -9.21 0.72
CA SER A 244 -11.35 -7.82 1.13
C SER A 244 -12.66 -7.68 1.92
N ASN A 245 -13.77 -8.19 1.39
CA ASN A 245 -15.07 -8.15 2.07
C ASN A 245 -15.02 -8.87 3.42
N GLN A 246 -14.38 -10.04 3.49
CA GLN A 246 -14.28 -10.81 4.72
C GLN A 246 -13.42 -10.12 5.78
N LEU A 247 -12.35 -9.40 5.40
CA LEU A 247 -11.62 -8.52 6.32
C LEU A 247 -12.56 -7.48 6.95
N HIS A 248 -13.32 -6.76 6.13
CA HIS A 248 -14.21 -5.73 6.66
C HIS A 248 -15.40 -6.29 7.43
N ALA A 249 -15.84 -7.53 7.13
CA ALA A 249 -16.85 -8.24 7.91
C ALA A 249 -16.36 -8.58 9.33
N VAL A 250 -15.13 -9.12 9.49
CA VAL A 250 -14.59 -9.40 10.84
C VAL A 250 -14.26 -8.12 11.61
N CYS A 251 -13.91 -7.03 10.91
CA CYS A 251 -13.77 -5.71 11.52
C CYS A 251 -15.11 -5.18 12.03
N LEU A 252 -16.20 -5.39 11.29
CA LEU A 252 -17.55 -4.99 11.71
C LEU A 252 -18.07 -5.83 12.89
N ASP A 253 -17.71 -7.11 12.94
CA ASP A 253 -18.04 -8.06 14.03
C ASP A 253 -17.19 -7.85 15.30
N THR A 254 -16.14 -7.02 15.23
CA THR A 254 -15.34 -6.63 16.41
C THR A 254 -16.16 -5.76 17.36
N TRP A 255 -15.88 -5.77 18.66
CA TRP A 255 -16.54 -4.89 19.64
C TRP A 255 -15.53 -3.99 20.40
N PRO A 256 -15.68 -2.65 20.37
CA PRO A 256 -16.59 -1.89 19.50
C PRO A 256 -16.29 -2.11 18.01
N PRO A 257 -17.28 -1.93 17.10
CA PRO A 257 -17.09 -2.16 15.67
C PRO A 257 -15.97 -1.30 15.08
N CYS A 258 -15.13 -1.93 14.25
CA CYS A 258 -14.11 -1.23 13.49
C CYS A 258 -14.59 -1.01 12.06
N VAL A 259 -14.95 0.23 11.73
CA VAL A 259 -15.46 0.60 10.40
C VAL A 259 -14.42 1.41 9.65
N TYR A 260 -13.84 0.81 8.61
CA TYR A 260 -12.88 1.48 7.71
C TYR A 260 -13.52 1.99 6.41
N LEU A 261 -14.49 1.24 5.88
CA LEU A 261 -15.17 1.57 4.64
C LEU A 261 -16.20 2.68 4.89
N ASN A 262 -16.27 3.63 3.96
CA ASN A 262 -17.26 4.70 3.99
C ASN A 262 -18.21 4.60 2.79
N HIS A 263 -19.10 5.58 2.63
CA HIS A 263 -20.04 5.60 1.52
C HIS A 263 -19.36 5.58 0.14
N ILE A 264 -18.21 6.26 -0.03
CA ILE A 264 -17.46 6.23 -1.30
C ILE A 264 -16.88 4.83 -1.56
N SER A 265 -16.36 4.16 -0.53
CA SER A 265 -15.92 2.77 -0.65
C SER A 265 -17.05 1.86 -1.15
N GLN A 266 -18.27 2.04 -0.61
CA GLN A 266 -19.45 1.27 -1.04
C GLN A 266 -19.85 1.60 -2.49
N CYS A 267 -19.85 2.88 -2.88
CA CYS A 267 -20.06 3.30 -4.28
C CYS A 267 -19.03 2.66 -5.23
N LEU A 268 -17.77 2.56 -4.83
CA LEU A 268 -16.73 1.89 -5.64
C LEU A 268 -16.95 0.38 -5.74
N MET A 269 -17.41 -0.28 -4.68
CA MET A 269 -17.80 -1.69 -4.72
C MET A 269 -18.97 -1.91 -5.69
N GLU A 270 -20.02 -1.09 -5.59
CA GLU A 270 -21.17 -1.16 -6.49
C GLU A 270 -20.78 -0.90 -7.94
N PHE A 271 -19.96 0.14 -8.17
CA PHE A 271 -19.38 0.46 -9.49
C PHE A 271 -18.71 -0.77 -10.12
N VAL A 272 -17.81 -1.43 -9.39
CA VAL A 272 -17.08 -2.61 -9.89
C VAL A 272 -18.05 -3.75 -10.24
N HIS A 273 -19.03 -4.04 -9.38
CA HIS A 273 -20.00 -5.11 -9.65
C HIS A 273 -20.89 -4.82 -10.85
N GLN A 274 -21.36 -3.58 -11.02
CA GLN A 274 -22.18 -3.18 -12.17
C GLN A 274 -21.39 -3.21 -13.48
N ILE A 275 -20.13 -2.76 -13.45
CA ILE A 275 -19.22 -2.83 -14.60
C ILE A 275 -19.00 -4.28 -15.03
N ASN A 276 -18.60 -5.15 -14.10
CA ASN A 276 -18.35 -6.56 -14.41
C ASN A 276 -19.63 -7.28 -14.91
N LYS A 277 -20.78 -6.94 -14.34
CA LYS A 277 -22.08 -7.46 -14.79
C LYS A 277 -22.41 -7.00 -16.21
N HIS A 278 -22.17 -5.74 -16.54
CA HIS A 278 -22.45 -5.20 -17.86
C HIS A 278 -21.58 -5.84 -18.95
N PHE A 279 -20.28 -6.00 -18.69
CA PHE A 279 -19.35 -6.64 -19.63
C PHE A 279 -19.47 -8.17 -19.65
N MET A 280 -20.33 -8.76 -18.82
CA MET A 280 -20.49 -10.21 -18.66
C MET A 280 -19.16 -10.94 -18.41
N LYS A 281 -18.18 -10.22 -17.85
CA LYS A 281 -16.81 -10.67 -17.59
C LYS A 281 -16.25 -9.85 -16.44
N THR A 282 -15.47 -10.48 -15.58
CA THR A 282 -14.71 -9.76 -14.55
C THR A 282 -13.55 -9.01 -15.22
N VAL A 283 -13.67 -7.69 -15.33
CA VAL A 283 -12.68 -6.80 -15.96
C VAL A 283 -12.00 -5.86 -14.97
N VAL A 284 -12.59 -5.71 -13.78
CA VAL A 284 -12.03 -4.95 -12.66
C VAL A 284 -12.34 -5.67 -11.33
N ALA A 285 -11.40 -5.61 -10.39
CA ALA A 285 -11.58 -6.08 -9.02
C ALA A 285 -11.27 -4.95 -8.05
N TYR A 286 -11.81 -5.00 -6.84
CA TYR A 286 -11.42 -4.08 -5.76
C TYR A 286 -10.78 -4.83 -4.59
N THR A 287 -9.94 -4.12 -3.85
CA THR A 287 -9.53 -4.50 -2.50
C THR A 287 -9.33 -3.27 -1.65
N PHE A 288 -9.60 -3.41 -0.35
CA PHE A 288 -9.48 -2.35 0.65
C PHE A 288 -8.65 -2.86 1.83
N ASP A 289 -7.74 -2.03 2.32
CA ASP A 289 -6.97 -2.29 3.54
C ASP A 289 -7.67 -1.65 4.76
N ALA A 290 -6.92 -1.29 5.80
CA ALA A 290 -7.40 -0.59 6.99
C ALA A 290 -7.67 0.91 6.73
N GLY A 291 -8.51 1.20 5.73
CA GLY A 291 -8.91 2.54 5.31
C GLY A 291 -9.91 2.52 4.15
N PRO A 292 -10.47 3.68 3.77
CA PRO A 292 -11.54 3.77 2.77
C PRO A 292 -11.05 3.75 1.32
N ASN A 293 -9.75 3.96 1.08
CA ASN A 293 -9.17 4.02 -0.26
C ASN A 293 -9.26 2.66 -0.96
N ALA A 294 -9.70 2.68 -2.22
CA ALA A 294 -9.84 1.48 -3.03
C ALA A 294 -8.60 1.23 -3.87
N PHE A 295 -8.18 -0.01 -3.93
CA PHE A 295 -7.19 -0.48 -4.89
C PHE A 295 -7.93 -1.30 -5.93
N LEU A 296 -8.01 -0.78 -7.15
CA LEU A 296 -8.64 -1.48 -8.26
C LEU A 296 -7.60 -2.26 -9.04
N LEU A 297 -7.78 -3.57 -9.15
CA LEU A 297 -6.98 -4.42 -10.03
C LEU A 297 -7.65 -4.46 -11.39
N VAL A 298 -6.88 -4.22 -12.45
CA VAL A 298 -7.39 -4.12 -13.83
C VAL A 298 -6.31 -4.63 -14.78
N GLU A 299 -6.68 -5.41 -15.79
CA GLU A 299 -5.76 -5.70 -16.90
C GLU A 299 -5.62 -4.47 -17.81
N VAL A 300 -4.40 -4.19 -18.28
CA VAL A 300 -4.03 -2.95 -18.97
C VAL A 300 -5.00 -2.56 -20.11
N ASN A 301 -5.51 -3.52 -20.87
CA ASN A 301 -6.44 -3.29 -21.98
C ASN A 301 -7.80 -2.73 -21.54
N ASN A 302 -8.21 -2.97 -20.29
CA ASN A 302 -9.46 -2.47 -19.73
C ASN A 302 -9.31 -1.09 -19.08
N ILE A 303 -8.08 -0.61 -18.82
CA ILE A 303 -7.87 0.67 -18.11
C ILE A 303 -8.55 1.86 -18.81
N PRO A 304 -8.41 2.07 -20.14
CA PRO A 304 -9.03 3.21 -20.81
C PRO A 304 -10.53 3.32 -20.57
N ILE A 305 -11.27 2.20 -20.66
CA ILE A 305 -12.72 2.18 -20.47
C ILE A 305 -13.09 2.34 -18.99
N ILE A 306 -12.37 1.70 -18.07
CA ILE A 306 -12.60 1.82 -16.63
C ILE A 306 -12.37 3.26 -16.15
N LEU A 307 -11.29 3.92 -16.63
CA LEU A 307 -11.01 5.32 -16.31
C LEU A 307 -12.12 6.25 -16.81
N SER A 308 -12.63 6.06 -18.03
CA SER A 308 -13.75 6.87 -18.55
C SER A 308 -14.99 6.78 -17.65
N TYR A 309 -15.36 5.56 -17.21
CA TYR A 309 -16.48 5.38 -16.29
C TYR A 309 -16.20 5.96 -14.89
N LEU A 310 -14.97 5.85 -14.38
CA LEU A 310 -14.60 6.48 -13.11
C LEU A 310 -14.72 8.00 -13.17
N ILE A 311 -14.26 8.64 -14.26
CA ILE A 311 -14.40 10.09 -14.46
C ILE A 311 -15.87 10.48 -14.45
N GLU A 312 -16.74 9.73 -15.13
CA GLU A 312 -18.17 10.04 -15.19
C GLU A 312 -18.92 9.82 -13.87
N CYS A 313 -18.47 8.91 -13.03
CA CYS A 313 -19.11 8.59 -11.76
C CYS A 313 -18.59 9.42 -10.59
N PHE A 314 -17.30 9.75 -10.59
CA PHE A 314 -16.60 10.33 -9.44
C PHE A 314 -15.83 11.62 -9.74
N GLY A 315 -15.65 11.98 -11.02
CA GLY A 315 -14.98 13.22 -11.41
C GLY A 315 -15.76 14.47 -11.00
N CYS A 316 -15.05 15.60 -10.93
CA CYS A 316 -15.63 16.92 -10.67
C CYS A 316 -15.69 17.73 -11.96
N THR A 317 -16.72 18.56 -12.10
CA THR A 317 -16.67 19.70 -13.04
C THR A 317 -15.86 20.82 -12.39
N PRO A 318 -14.80 21.34 -13.03
CA PRO A 318 -14.09 22.50 -12.50
C PRO A 318 -15.05 23.68 -12.36
N PRO A 319 -14.88 24.55 -11.35
CA PRO A 319 -15.66 25.78 -11.27
C PRO A 319 -15.42 26.62 -12.54
N PRO A 320 -16.42 27.38 -13.01
CA PRO A 320 -16.21 28.31 -14.12
C PRO A 320 -15.07 29.29 -13.76
N PRO A 321 -14.26 29.71 -14.75
CA PRO A 321 -13.17 30.63 -14.50
C PRO A 321 -13.71 31.89 -13.80
N SER A 322 -13.13 32.22 -12.65
CA SER A 322 -13.50 33.44 -11.93
C SER A 322 -13.18 34.66 -12.81
N PRO A 323 -14.02 35.70 -12.82
CA PRO A 323 -13.67 36.95 -13.51
C PRO A 323 -12.34 37.47 -12.95
N PRO A 324 -11.48 38.08 -13.78
CA PRO A 324 -10.16 38.53 -13.35
C PRO A 324 -10.32 39.53 -12.19
N LEU A 325 -9.84 39.16 -11.00
CA LEU A 325 -9.70 40.12 -9.91
C LEU A 325 -8.61 41.14 -10.29
N PRO A 326 -8.80 42.44 -9.99
CA PRO A 326 -7.75 43.43 -10.16
C PRO A 326 -6.54 43.05 -9.31
N SER A 327 -5.38 43.08 -9.96
CA SER A 327 -4.08 42.61 -9.50
C SER A 327 -3.69 43.08 -8.10
N THR A 328 -3.51 42.14 -7.17
CA THR A 328 -2.59 42.31 -6.05
C THR A 328 -1.47 41.29 -6.16
N THR A 329 -0.25 41.82 -6.22
CA THR A 329 1.02 41.15 -6.41
C THR A 329 1.31 40.17 -5.27
N THR A 330 1.10 38.88 -5.55
CA THR A 330 1.83 37.79 -4.89
C THR A 330 2.16 36.75 -5.96
N PRO A 331 3.43 36.31 -6.09
CA PRO A 331 3.79 35.34 -7.11
C PRO A 331 3.14 34.00 -6.76
N PRO A 332 2.48 33.32 -7.70
CA PRO A 332 1.97 31.97 -7.46
C PRO A 332 3.16 31.04 -7.28
N VAL A 333 3.11 30.23 -6.21
CA VAL A 333 3.94 29.03 -6.06
C VAL A 333 3.68 28.17 -7.30
N ALA A 334 4.74 27.75 -7.97
CA ALA A 334 4.65 26.90 -9.16
C ALA A 334 3.93 25.58 -8.84
N GLU A 335 2.66 25.47 -9.23
CA GLU A 335 1.98 24.17 -9.35
C GLU A 335 2.46 23.51 -10.65
N ALA A 336 3.21 22.42 -10.48
CA ALA A 336 3.68 21.59 -11.58
C ALA A 336 2.57 20.61 -12.07
N SER A 337 2.56 20.45 -13.40
CA SER A 337 1.91 19.45 -14.28
C SER A 337 0.38 19.30 -14.29
N SER A 338 -0.17 19.45 -15.50
CA SER A 338 -1.57 19.26 -15.88
C SER A 338 -1.99 17.78 -15.87
N ASP A 339 -2.12 17.20 -14.68
CA ASP A 339 -2.41 15.77 -14.47
C ASP A 339 -3.92 15.45 -14.39
N SER A 340 -4.78 16.34 -14.91
CA SER A 340 -6.23 16.10 -14.95
C SER A 340 -6.66 15.44 -16.25
N VAL A 341 -7.29 14.27 -16.13
CA VAL A 341 -7.86 13.54 -17.26
C VAL A 341 -9.33 13.93 -17.39
N LYS A 342 -9.69 14.46 -18.56
CA LYS A 342 -11.05 14.93 -18.86
C LYS A 342 -11.89 13.83 -19.51
N SER A 343 -13.19 13.88 -19.28
CA SER A 343 -14.14 13.06 -20.04
C SER A 343 -14.21 13.51 -21.49
N ASN A 344 -14.41 12.56 -22.40
CA ASN A 344 -14.70 12.82 -23.81
C ASN A 344 -16.18 13.21 -24.05
N GLN A 345 -17.04 13.10 -23.02
CA GLN A 345 -18.50 13.27 -23.13
C GLN A 345 -19.07 14.31 -22.16
N SER A 346 -18.29 14.80 -21.19
CA SER A 346 -18.73 15.81 -20.22
C SER A 346 -17.58 16.72 -19.77
N GLU A 347 -17.91 17.79 -19.05
CA GLU A 347 -16.91 18.69 -18.46
C GLU A 347 -16.23 18.11 -17.20
N LYS A 348 -16.54 16.87 -16.83
CA LYS A 348 -15.93 16.23 -15.66
C LYS A 348 -14.47 15.90 -15.93
N GLN A 349 -13.69 16.03 -14.88
CA GLN A 349 -12.29 15.64 -14.85
C GLN A 349 -11.94 14.91 -13.55
N LEU A 350 -10.93 14.05 -13.63
CA LEU A 350 -10.34 13.37 -12.50
C LEU A 350 -8.82 13.49 -12.58
N LYS A 351 -8.18 13.86 -11.47
CA LYS A 351 -6.71 13.90 -11.42
C LYS A 351 -6.17 12.46 -11.41
N VAL A 352 -5.26 12.15 -12.32
CA VAL A 352 -4.61 10.84 -12.42
C VAL A 352 -3.10 11.04 -12.46
N THR A 353 -2.39 10.43 -11.52
CA THR A 353 -0.92 10.46 -11.47
C THR A 353 -0.35 9.07 -11.76
N GLY A 354 0.95 9.01 -12.08
CA GLY A 354 1.64 7.75 -12.36
C GLY A 354 1.62 7.38 -13.84
N ILE A 355 1.30 6.13 -14.18
CA ILE A 355 1.29 5.68 -15.58
C ILE A 355 0.13 6.35 -16.33
N SER A 356 0.46 7.08 -17.39
CA SER A 356 -0.53 7.79 -18.21
C SER A 356 -1.31 6.84 -19.11
N TYR A 357 -2.63 6.97 -19.10
CA TYR A 357 -3.55 6.27 -19.99
C TYR A 357 -4.51 7.26 -20.61
N THR A 358 -4.76 7.12 -21.91
CA THR A 358 -5.80 7.89 -22.59
C THR A 358 -7.16 7.22 -22.32
N PRO A 359 -8.18 7.96 -21.85
CA PRO A 359 -9.54 7.43 -21.73
C PRO A 359 -10.06 6.89 -23.06
N SER A 360 -10.99 5.94 -23.00
CA SER A 360 -11.62 5.41 -24.22
C SER A 360 -12.24 6.53 -25.05
N SER A 361 -11.97 6.52 -26.37
CA SER A 361 -12.62 7.38 -27.36
C SER A 361 -14.05 6.94 -27.68
N ASP A 362 -14.37 5.67 -27.41
CA ASP A 362 -15.69 5.12 -27.71
C ASP A 362 -16.74 5.70 -26.77
N PRO A 363 -17.96 5.92 -27.27
CA PRO A 363 -19.02 6.45 -26.43
C PRO A 363 -19.39 5.45 -25.32
N LEU A 364 -19.47 5.95 -24.09
CA LEU A 364 -19.91 5.15 -22.94
C LEU A 364 -21.37 4.75 -23.08
N ASP A 365 -21.69 3.53 -22.66
CA ASP A 365 -23.06 3.03 -22.62
C ASP A 365 -23.93 3.87 -21.66
N ALA A 366 -24.95 4.52 -22.22
CA ALA A 366 -25.83 5.43 -21.49
C ALA A 366 -26.75 4.71 -20.48
N GLU A 367 -27.14 3.45 -20.75
CA GLU A 367 -27.96 2.66 -19.83
C GLU A 367 -27.14 2.17 -18.64
N LEU A 368 -25.87 1.82 -18.86
CA LEU A 368 -24.95 1.53 -17.77
C LEU A 368 -24.70 2.78 -16.92
N LEU A 369 -24.44 3.94 -17.54
CA LEU A 369 -24.20 5.19 -16.81
C LEU A 369 -25.34 5.60 -15.86
N LYS A 370 -26.59 5.25 -16.19
CA LYS A 370 -27.78 5.47 -15.33
C LYS A 370 -27.79 4.56 -14.10
N LYS A 371 -27.22 3.35 -14.21
CA LYS A 371 -27.18 2.34 -13.13
C LYS A 371 -25.96 2.49 -12.23
N LEU A 372 -24.89 3.10 -12.72
CA LEU A 372 -23.68 3.31 -11.94
C LEU A 372 -23.89 4.37 -10.84
N PRO A 373 -23.27 4.18 -9.65
CA PRO A 373 -23.36 5.16 -8.58
C PRO A 373 -22.74 6.49 -9.02
N LYS A 374 -23.31 7.59 -8.52
CA LYS A 374 -22.83 8.95 -8.77
C LYS A 374 -22.38 9.57 -7.46
N ALA A 375 -21.08 9.83 -7.35
CA ALA A 375 -20.50 10.54 -6.22
C ALA A 375 -19.43 11.54 -6.73
N PRO A 376 -19.84 12.63 -7.41
CA PRO A 376 -18.92 13.63 -7.95
C PRO A 376 -17.99 14.18 -6.85
N GLY A 377 -16.69 14.16 -7.10
CA GLY A 377 -15.67 14.57 -6.13
C GLY A 377 -15.39 13.57 -5.01
N GLY A 378 -16.00 12.38 -5.08
CA GLY A 378 -15.75 11.30 -4.12
C GLY A 378 -14.33 10.74 -4.19
N ILE A 379 -13.67 10.85 -5.35
CA ILE A 379 -12.26 10.50 -5.54
C ILE A 379 -11.47 11.81 -5.67
N LEU A 380 -10.53 12.04 -4.76
CA LEU A 380 -9.63 13.20 -4.78
C LEU A 380 -8.68 13.12 -5.98
N TYR A 381 -8.10 11.94 -6.21
CA TYR A 381 -7.29 11.60 -7.37
C TYR A 381 -7.05 10.09 -7.44
N VAL A 382 -6.55 9.62 -8.58
CA VAL A 382 -6.15 8.23 -8.82
C VAL A 382 -4.65 8.15 -9.00
N ILE A 383 -4.00 7.17 -8.37
CA ILE A 383 -2.62 6.80 -8.67
C ILE A 383 -2.65 5.55 -9.54
N SER A 384 -2.16 5.64 -10.78
CA SER A 384 -2.04 4.51 -11.69
C SER A 384 -0.64 3.92 -11.62
N THR A 385 -0.54 2.63 -11.33
CA THR A 385 0.73 1.94 -11.10
C THR A 385 0.66 0.48 -11.57
N GLU A 386 1.74 -0.25 -11.33
CA GLU A 386 1.96 -1.63 -11.74
C GLU A 386 2.75 -2.37 -10.67
N ILE A 387 2.93 -3.69 -10.87
CA ILE A 387 3.77 -4.50 -10.00
C ILE A 387 5.24 -4.09 -10.16
N GLY A 388 5.94 -3.88 -9.05
CA GLY A 388 7.31 -3.38 -9.01
C GLY A 388 8.30 -4.32 -8.33
N ASN A 389 9.58 -3.93 -8.41
CA ASN A 389 10.69 -4.58 -7.71
C ASN A 389 10.74 -4.20 -6.22
N GLY A 390 11.60 -4.89 -5.47
CA GLY A 390 11.88 -4.62 -4.06
C GLY A 390 12.69 -3.34 -3.84
N PRO A 391 13.11 -3.06 -2.60
CA PRO A 391 13.81 -1.82 -2.23
C PRO A 391 15.14 -1.64 -2.99
N GLU A 392 15.53 -0.40 -3.26
CA GLU A 392 16.75 -0.06 -3.98
C GLU A 392 17.58 0.99 -3.21
N VAL A 393 18.91 0.92 -3.35
CA VAL A 393 19.81 1.96 -2.83
C VAL A 393 19.90 3.08 -3.87
N ILE A 394 19.54 4.30 -3.47
CA ILE A 394 19.64 5.49 -4.31
C ILE A 394 21.04 6.08 -4.22
N SER A 395 21.55 6.24 -3.00
CA SER A 395 22.90 6.73 -2.75
C SER A 395 23.46 6.18 -1.45
N PHE A 396 24.78 6.00 -1.39
CA PHE A 396 25.47 5.59 -0.17
C PHE A 396 26.78 6.36 -0.06
N VAL A 397 26.88 7.20 0.97
CA VAL A 397 28.06 7.99 1.31
C VAL A 397 28.71 7.39 2.55
N LEU A 398 29.90 6.85 2.37
CA LEU A 398 30.81 6.52 3.46
C LEU A 398 31.53 7.82 3.85
N GLU A 399 31.53 8.16 5.13
CA GLU A 399 32.47 9.20 5.58
C GLU A 399 33.84 8.52 5.63
N ASP A 400 34.84 9.12 4.99
CA ASP A 400 36.22 8.64 5.08
C ASP A 400 36.63 8.60 6.56
N ALA A 401 37.11 7.43 6.98
CA ALA A 401 37.44 7.10 8.36
C ALA A 401 38.68 7.84 8.88
#